data_AF-A0AAW3YSI4-F1
#
_entry.id   AF-A0AAW3YSI4-F1
#
_cell.length_a   1.000
_cell.length_b   1.000
_cell.length_c   1.000
_cell.angle_alpha   90.00
_cell.angle_beta   90.00
_cell.angle_gamma   90.00
#
_symmetry.space_group_name_H-M   'P 1'
#
loop_
_entity.id
_entity.type
_entity.pdbx_description
1 polymer ?
#
loop_
_entity_poly.entity_id
_entity_poly.type
_entity_poly.pdbx_seq_one_letter_code
_entity_poly.pdbx_strand_id
1 'polypeptide(L)'
;MPNTIEFKQVEKNARIRDFENEKEKFKQDHNGINQEEINQAMQVLSKATGGKEVFIGTKRSPQSRVKFAQFIQDNIDQLEEINYLDNKEIVVIWKISRKIGFLSNCIVDDIHKKNPVPLTQTEIALLLKRTKNNINPIIKSLVDKGILAVSE
;
A
#
# COMPACT_ATOMS: atom_id res chain seq x y z
N MET A 1 60.22 -16.74 -25.44
CA MET A 1 59.45 -15.53 -25.80
C MET A 1 57.99 -15.78 -25.44
N PRO A 2 57.25 -14.78 -24.93
CA PRO A 2 56.06 -14.97 -24.13
C PRO A 2 54.91 -15.60 -24.93
N ASN A 3 54.11 -16.43 -24.26
CA ASN A 3 52.93 -17.09 -24.81
C ASN A 3 51.91 -16.05 -25.31
N THR A 4 51.92 -15.78 -26.61
CA THR A 4 50.87 -15.05 -27.34
C THR A 4 49.62 -15.93 -27.45
N ILE A 5 49.06 -16.37 -26.32
CA ILE A 5 47.71 -16.93 -26.29
C ILE A 5 46.81 -15.75 -26.65
N GLU A 6 46.27 -15.81 -27.87
CA GLU A 6 45.64 -14.70 -28.57
C GLU A 6 44.68 -13.94 -27.66
N PHE A 7 44.99 -12.67 -27.36
CA PHE A 7 44.17 -11.80 -26.51
C PHE A 7 42.69 -11.79 -26.93
N LYS A 8 42.40 -11.96 -28.22
CA LYS A 8 41.05 -12.11 -28.78
C LYS A 8 40.30 -13.33 -28.24
N GLN A 9 40.99 -14.44 -28.02
CA GLN A 9 40.43 -15.68 -27.50
C GLN A 9 40.15 -15.57 -26.00
N VAL A 10 41.03 -14.89 -25.26
CA VAL A 10 40.84 -14.57 -23.83
C VAL A 10 39.65 -13.62 -23.63
N GLU A 11 39.52 -12.58 -24.45
CA GLU A 11 38.37 -11.66 -24.42
C GLU A 11 37.05 -12.36 -24.75
N LYS A 12 37.05 -13.26 -25.75
CA LYS A 12 35.86 -14.04 -26.10
C LYS A 12 35.43 -14.95 -24.95
N ASN A 13 36.37 -15.60 -24.28
CA ASN A 13 36.10 -16.46 -23.12
C ASN A 13 35.71 -15.65 -21.86
N ALA A 14 36.19 -14.41 -21.72
CA ALA A 14 35.74 -13.50 -20.67
C ALA A 14 34.27 -13.11 -20.89
N ARG A 15 33.89 -12.69 -22.11
CA ARG A 15 32.50 -12.37 -22.45
C ARG A 15 31.53 -13.53 -22.24
N ILE A 16 31.94 -14.76 -22.57
CA ILE A 16 31.11 -15.96 -22.36
C ILE A 16 30.88 -16.17 -20.86
N ARG A 17 31.92 -16.06 -20.03
CA ARG A 17 31.79 -16.18 -18.57
C ARG A 17 30.94 -15.08 -17.96
N ASP A 18 31.08 -13.84 -18.42
CA ASP A 18 30.26 -12.73 -17.92
C ASP A 18 28.78 -12.95 -18.25
N PHE A 19 28.49 -13.44 -19.44
CA PHE A 19 27.13 -13.79 -19.87
C PHE A 19 26.54 -14.98 -19.09
N GLU A 20 27.35 -16.00 -18.79
CA GLU A 20 26.95 -17.13 -17.93
C GLU A 20 26.68 -16.67 -16.49
N ASN A 21 27.53 -15.79 -15.96
CA ASN A 21 27.35 -15.19 -14.63
C ASN A 21 26.08 -14.34 -14.55
N GLU A 22 25.74 -13.58 -15.59
CA GLU A 22 24.47 -12.83 -15.67
C GLU A 22 23.25 -13.76 -15.69
N LYS A 23 23.30 -14.86 -16.44
CA LYS A 23 22.23 -15.87 -16.46
C LYS A 23 22.03 -16.52 -15.09
N GLU A 24 23.11 -16.85 -14.38
CA GLU A 24 23.03 -17.46 -13.05
C GLU A 24 22.52 -16.48 -11.98
N LYS A 25 22.95 -15.21 -12.02
CA LYS A 25 22.39 -14.15 -11.15
C LYS A 25 20.90 -13.96 -11.38
N PHE A 26 20.47 -13.92 -12.64
CA PHE A 26 19.06 -13.78 -12.99
C PHE A 26 18.21 -14.95 -12.45
N LYS A 27 18.72 -16.19 -12.50
CA LYS A 27 18.04 -17.35 -11.90
C LYS A 27 17.92 -17.23 -10.39
N GLN A 28 18.95 -16.75 -9.69
CA GLN A 28 18.92 -16.57 -8.24
C GLN A 28 17.88 -15.52 -7.82
N ASP A 29 17.80 -14.41 -8.55
CA ASP A 29 16.89 -13.30 -8.27
C ASP A 29 15.42 -13.64 -8.60
N HIS A 30 15.18 -14.65 -9.43
CA HIS A 30 13.84 -15.07 -9.88
C HIS A 30 13.48 -16.52 -9.49
N ASN A 31 13.85 -16.94 -8.27
CA ASN A 31 13.45 -18.23 -7.67
C ASN A 31 13.76 -19.46 -8.55
N GLY A 32 14.84 -19.42 -9.32
CA GLY A 32 15.29 -20.53 -10.18
C GLY A 32 14.72 -20.53 -11.59
N ILE A 33 13.93 -19.53 -12.00
CA ILE A 33 13.33 -19.46 -13.34
C ILE A 33 14.33 -18.87 -14.34
N ASN A 34 14.53 -19.54 -15.46
CA ASN A 34 15.46 -19.10 -16.50
C ASN A 34 14.84 -18.00 -17.37
N GLN A 35 15.66 -17.03 -17.82
CA GLN A 35 15.20 -15.90 -18.63
C GLN A 35 14.54 -16.32 -19.96
N GLU A 36 14.99 -17.44 -20.53
CA GLU A 36 14.41 -18.03 -21.74
C GLU A 36 12.97 -18.52 -21.53
N GLU A 37 12.66 -19.08 -20.36
CA GLU A 37 11.30 -19.54 -20.02
C GLU A 37 10.34 -18.36 -19.85
N ILE A 38 10.82 -17.28 -19.23
CA ILE A 38 10.06 -16.03 -19.09
C ILE A 38 9.78 -15.41 -20.46
N ASN A 39 10.78 -15.36 -21.34
CA ASN A 39 10.62 -14.82 -22.68
C ASN A 39 9.63 -15.64 -23.53
N GLN A 40 9.66 -16.96 -23.42
CA GLN A 40 8.69 -17.83 -24.08
C GLN A 40 7.27 -17.61 -23.54
N ALA A 41 7.10 -17.54 -22.21
CA ALA A 41 5.82 -17.25 -21.59
C ALA A 41 5.26 -15.89 -22.02
N MET A 42 6.10 -14.85 -22.06
CA MET A 42 5.73 -13.51 -22.52
C MET A 42 5.32 -13.49 -24.00
N GLN A 43 6.02 -14.22 -24.87
CA GLN A 43 5.64 -14.34 -26.29
C GLN A 43 4.29 -15.03 -26.47
N VAL A 44 4.02 -16.10 -25.72
CA VAL A 44 2.71 -16.79 -25.77
C VAL A 44 1.59 -15.86 -25.31
N LEU A 45 1.79 -15.12 -24.22
CA LEU A 45 0.82 -14.15 -23.71
C LEU A 45 0.59 -12.98 -24.67
N SER A 46 1.65 -12.48 -25.32
CA SER A 46 1.54 -11.41 -26.32
C SER A 46 0.75 -11.88 -27.56
N LYS A 47 0.99 -13.12 -28.03
CA LYS A 47 0.20 -13.71 -29.12
C LYS A 47 -1.27 -13.89 -28.73
N ALA A 48 -1.54 -14.36 -27.52
CA ALA A 48 -2.90 -14.55 -27.01
C ALA A 48 -3.66 -13.22 -26.82
N THR A 49 -2.95 -12.12 -26.53
CA THR A 49 -3.54 -10.78 -26.34
C THR A 49 -3.62 -9.94 -27.62
N GLY A 50 -3.21 -10.51 -28.77
CA GLY A 50 -3.29 -9.84 -30.06
C GLY A 50 -2.21 -8.77 -30.27
N GLY A 51 -1.00 -8.97 -29.73
CA GLY A 51 0.13 -8.06 -29.92
C GLY A 51 0.15 -6.84 -29.00
N LYS A 52 -0.64 -6.85 -27.92
CA LYS A 52 -0.63 -5.78 -26.90
C LYS A 52 0.51 -6.00 -25.91
N GLU A 53 0.98 -4.92 -25.28
CA GLU A 53 1.92 -4.98 -24.16
C GLU A 53 1.29 -5.77 -23.00
N VAL A 54 1.95 -6.84 -22.58
CA VAL A 54 1.49 -7.72 -21.51
C VAL A 54 2.15 -7.29 -20.20
N PHE A 55 1.36 -6.84 -19.25
CA PHE A 55 1.80 -6.61 -17.88
C PHE A 55 1.53 -7.86 -17.03
N ILE A 56 2.58 -8.52 -16.54
CA ILE A 56 2.45 -9.61 -15.56
C ILE A 56 2.49 -9.00 -14.16
N GLY A 57 1.30 -8.73 -13.63
CA GLY A 57 1.11 -8.49 -12.20
C GLY A 57 0.54 -9.73 -11.53
N THR A 58 0.97 -10.03 -10.31
CA THR A 58 0.23 -10.99 -9.47
C THR A 58 -1.17 -10.43 -9.21
N LYS A 59 -2.23 -11.13 -9.65
CA LYS A 59 -3.59 -10.81 -9.20
C LYS A 59 -3.60 -10.86 -7.67
N ARG A 60 -4.09 -9.80 -7.00
CA ARG A 60 -4.43 -9.89 -5.57
C ARG A 60 -5.32 -11.12 -5.38
N SER A 61 -4.91 -12.03 -4.50
CA SER A 61 -5.66 -13.23 -4.17
C SER A 61 -7.12 -12.87 -3.86
N PRO A 62 -8.14 -13.63 -4.31
CA PRO A 62 -9.52 -13.46 -3.85
C PRO A 62 -9.68 -13.58 -2.33
N GLN A 63 -8.74 -14.25 -1.65
CA GLN A 63 -8.64 -14.32 -0.18
C GLN A 63 -8.05 -13.06 0.44
N SER A 64 -7.39 -12.19 -0.36
CA SER A 64 -6.97 -10.83 0.02
C SER A 64 -8.15 -9.85 0.08
N ARG A 65 -9.37 -10.33 0.35
CA ARG A 65 -10.49 -9.56 0.92
C ARG A 65 -10.22 -9.24 2.40
N VAL A 66 -8.98 -8.91 2.76
CA VAL A 66 -8.68 -8.43 4.11
C VAL A 66 -9.43 -7.11 4.25
N LYS A 67 -10.48 -7.14 5.08
CA LYS A 67 -11.30 -5.97 5.42
C LYS A 67 -10.51 -4.89 6.16
N PHE A 68 -9.29 -5.21 6.57
CA PHE A 68 -8.39 -4.35 7.29
C PHE A 68 -7.45 -3.68 6.30
N ALA A 69 -7.65 -2.38 6.07
CA ALA A 69 -6.61 -1.54 5.51
C ALA A 69 -5.48 -1.44 6.55
N GLN A 70 -4.24 -1.65 6.14
CA GLN A 70 -3.09 -1.49 7.03
C GLN A 70 -3.00 -0.03 7.48
N PHE A 71 -2.97 0.20 8.79
CA PHE A 71 -2.51 1.46 9.36
C PHE A 71 -1.01 1.60 9.08
N ILE A 72 -0.52 2.84 8.93
CA ILE A 72 0.91 3.09 8.89
C ILE A 72 1.43 2.93 10.32
N GLN A 73 2.10 1.80 10.59
CA GLN A 73 2.54 1.42 11.93
C GLN A 73 3.49 2.45 12.54
N ASP A 74 4.44 2.94 11.75
CA ASP A 74 5.40 3.97 12.17
C ASP A 74 4.71 5.26 12.65
N ASN A 75 3.61 5.65 11.99
CA ASN A 75 2.85 6.83 12.41
C ASN A 75 2.13 6.59 13.75
N ILE A 76 1.62 5.38 13.97
CA ILE A 76 0.99 5.04 15.25
C ILE A 76 2.05 4.99 16.35
N ASP A 77 3.20 4.40 16.08
CA ASP A 77 4.31 4.28 17.04
C ASP A 77 4.77 5.67 17.50
N GLN A 78 5.00 6.58 16.55
CA GLN A 78 5.35 7.97 16.87
C GLN A 78 4.27 8.69 17.71
N LEU A 79 2.98 8.47 17.41
CA LEU A 79 1.88 9.08 18.16
C LEU A 79 1.84 8.60 19.62
N GLU A 80 2.14 7.31 19.85
CA GLU A 80 2.21 6.70 21.18
C GLU A 80 3.46 7.17 21.93
N GLU A 81 4.63 7.21 21.31
CA GLU A 81 5.89 7.66 21.93
C GLU A 81 5.78 9.07 22.52
N ILE A 82 5.16 10.00 21.77
CA ILE A 82 5.00 11.39 22.22
C ILE A 82 3.75 11.61 23.07
N ASN A 83 2.98 10.55 23.37
CA ASN A 83 1.67 10.61 24.03
C ASN A 83 0.75 11.67 23.42
N TYR A 84 0.70 11.72 22.08
CA TYR A 84 -0.04 12.77 21.38
C TYR A 84 -1.54 12.70 21.64
N LEU A 85 -2.08 11.49 21.80
CA LEU A 85 -3.50 11.21 21.96
C LEU A 85 -3.81 10.66 23.35
N ASP A 86 -4.91 11.14 23.96
CA ASP A 86 -5.48 10.52 25.15
C ASP A 86 -6.31 9.28 24.77
N ASN A 87 -6.45 8.35 25.72
CA ASN A 87 -7.24 7.12 25.57
C ASN A 87 -8.66 7.38 25.05
N LYS A 88 -9.31 8.46 25.50
CA LYS A 88 -10.66 8.82 25.03
C LYS A 88 -10.66 9.26 23.57
N GLU A 89 -9.63 9.97 23.14
CA GLU A 89 -9.46 10.41 21.76
C GLU A 89 -9.19 9.24 20.83
N ILE A 90 -8.30 8.33 21.22
CA ILE A 90 -8.01 7.08 20.49
C ILE A 90 -9.31 6.30 20.26
N VAL A 91 -10.10 6.11 21.32
CA VAL A 91 -11.39 5.41 21.23
C VAL A 91 -12.36 6.11 20.29
N VAL A 92 -12.39 7.45 20.28
CA VAL A 92 -13.27 8.23 19.39
C VAL A 92 -12.81 8.10 17.93
N ILE A 93 -11.52 8.30 17.63
CA ILE A 93 -10.94 8.14 16.28
C ILE A 93 -11.23 6.74 15.76
N TRP A 94 -10.95 5.71 16.58
CA TRP A 94 -11.19 4.32 16.20
C TRP A 94 -12.65 4.07 15.85
N LYS A 95 -13.60 4.54 16.66
CA LYS A 95 -15.04 4.33 16.42
C LYS A 95 -15.58 5.11 15.22
N ILE A 96 -15.01 6.28 14.94
CA ILE A 96 -15.40 7.14 13.82
C ILE A 96 -14.77 6.66 12.50
N SER A 97 -13.60 5.99 12.53
CA SER A 97 -12.88 5.53 11.33
C SER A 97 -13.76 4.80 10.31
N ARG A 98 -14.74 4.01 10.78
CA ARG A 98 -15.71 3.27 9.95
C ARG A 98 -16.73 4.16 9.20
N LYS A 99 -16.73 5.46 9.46
CA LYS A 99 -17.63 6.48 8.90
C LYS A 99 -16.88 7.53 8.09
N ILE A 100 -15.58 7.34 7.80
CA ILE A 100 -14.84 8.25 6.92
C ILE A 100 -15.25 7.97 5.47
N GLY A 101 -15.81 8.98 4.81
CA GLY A 101 -16.25 8.91 3.42
C GLY A 101 -15.07 8.80 2.45
N PHE A 102 -15.23 7.98 1.42
CA PHE A 102 -14.22 7.86 0.36
C PHE A 102 -14.12 9.18 -0.42
N LEU A 103 -12.90 9.62 -0.74
CA LEU A 103 -12.56 10.89 -1.42
C LEU A 103 -12.79 12.18 -0.59
N SER A 104 -13.89 12.29 0.15
CA SER A 104 -14.18 13.51 0.92
C SER A 104 -13.40 13.61 2.23
N ASN A 105 -12.94 12.48 2.78
CA ASN A 105 -12.36 12.38 4.14
C ASN A 105 -13.27 12.95 5.25
N CYS A 106 -14.55 13.21 4.96
CA CYS A 106 -15.52 13.68 5.92
C CYS A 106 -16.07 12.51 6.74
N ILE A 107 -16.47 12.77 7.98
CA ILE A 107 -17.24 11.83 8.77
C ILE A 107 -18.68 11.85 8.24
N VAL A 108 -19.18 10.75 7.70
CA VAL A 108 -20.47 10.67 7.01
C VAL A 108 -21.44 9.69 7.66
N ASP A 109 -22.73 9.84 7.33
CA ASP A 109 -23.80 8.99 7.81
C ASP A 109 -23.68 7.54 7.30
N ASP A 110 -23.35 7.34 6.03
CA ASP A 110 -23.16 6.04 5.40
C ASP A 110 -22.14 6.11 4.26
N ILE A 111 -21.05 5.34 4.39
CA ILE A 111 -19.95 5.29 3.43
C ILE A 111 -20.33 4.65 2.08
N HIS A 112 -21.49 3.97 2.00
CA HIS A 112 -21.94 3.29 0.78
C HIS A 112 -23.00 4.08 0.01
N LYS A 113 -23.46 5.23 0.52
CA LYS A 113 -24.41 6.08 -0.21
C LYS A 113 -23.71 6.77 -1.38
N LYS A 114 -24.45 6.95 -2.48
CA LYS A 114 -23.99 7.71 -3.66
C LYS A 114 -23.62 9.15 -3.28
N ASN A 115 -24.45 9.77 -2.44
CA ASN A 115 -24.25 11.12 -1.90
C ASN A 115 -24.29 11.04 -0.35
N PRO A 116 -23.17 10.72 0.30
CA PRO A 116 -23.10 10.62 1.76
C PRO A 116 -23.15 12.02 2.39
N VAL A 117 -23.84 12.16 3.52
CA VAL A 117 -24.03 13.44 4.20
C VAL A 117 -23.05 13.55 5.36
N PRO A 118 -22.28 14.66 5.47
CA PRO A 118 -21.40 14.89 6.62
C PRO A 118 -22.18 14.94 7.94
N LEU A 119 -21.66 14.27 8.97
CA LEU A 119 -22.25 14.27 10.30
C LEU A 119 -21.87 15.51 11.09
N THR A 120 -22.85 16.06 11.78
CA THR A 120 -22.68 17.08 12.82
C THR A 120 -22.11 16.47 14.11
N GLN A 121 -21.55 17.30 14.99
CA GLN A 121 -21.11 16.85 16.33
C GLN A 121 -22.24 16.18 17.14
N THR A 122 -23.48 16.64 16.93
CA THR A 122 -24.67 16.05 17.56
C THR A 122 -24.90 14.62 17.10
N GLU A 123 -24.80 14.38 15.80
CA GLU A 123 -25.01 13.06 15.20
C GLU A 123 -23.84 12.13 15.52
N ILE A 124 -22.61 12.66 15.61
CA ILE A 124 -21.46 11.90 16.08
C ILE A 124 -21.68 11.43 17.53
N ALA A 125 -22.19 12.29 18.42
CA ALA A 125 -22.51 11.89 19.79
C ALA A 125 -23.56 10.76 19.84
N LEU A 126 -24.60 10.87 19.00
CA LEU A 126 -25.64 9.85 18.87
C LEU A 126 -25.07 8.51 18.32
N LEU A 127 -24.24 8.58 17.28
CA LEU A 127 -23.54 7.44 16.67
C LEU A 127 -22.70 6.69 17.70
N LEU A 128 -22.02 7.42 18.58
CA LEU A 128 -21.15 6.86 19.62
C LEU A 128 -21.93 6.42 20.88
N LYS A 129 -23.25 6.63 20.93
CA LYS A 129 -24.11 6.39 22.10
C LYS A 129 -23.59 7.12 23.35
N ARG A 130 -23.19 8.38 23.19
CA ARG A 130 -22.67 9.25 24.24
C ARG A 130 -23.43 10.58 24.26
N THR A 131 -23.34 11.29 25.38
CA THR A 131 -23.90 12.64 25.50
C THR A 131 -22.98 13.66 24.83
N LYS A 132 -23.57 14.78 24.34
CA LYS A 132 -22.81 15.89 23.76
C LYS A 132 -21.74 16.43 24.72
N ASN A 133 -22.08 16.57 26.00
CA ASN A 133 -21.16 17.05 27.02
C ASN A 133 -19.91 16.17 27.18
N ASN A 134 -20.02 14.87 26.87
CA ASN A 134 -18.88 13.96 26.90
C ASN A 134 -18.07 13.97 25.60
N ILE A 135 -18.70 14.18 24.44
CA ILE A 135 -18.05 14.09 23.12
C ILE A 135 -17.46 15.41 22.67
N ASN A 136 -18.13 16.54 22.91
CA ASN A 136 -17.70 17.85 22.42
C ASN A 136 -16.30 18.25 22.91
N PRO A 137 -15.92 18.03 24.19
CA PRO A 137 -14.56 18.31 24.63
C PRO A 137 -13.51 17.47 23.89
N ILE A 138 -13.83 16.21 23.59
CA ILE A 138 -12.93 15.29 22.88
C ILE A 138 -12.79 15.75 21.41
N ILE A 139 -13.89 16.06 20.73
CA ILE A 139 -13.85 16.59 19.36
C ILE A 139 -13.06 17.89 19.32
N LYS A 140 -13.28 18.80 20.26
CA LYS A 140 -12.53 20.06 20.34
C LYS A 140 -11.03 19.80 20.48
N SER A 141 -10.63 18.93 21.41
CA SER A 141 -9.22 18.54 21.58
C SER A 141 -8.61 17.96 20.31
N LEU A 142 -9.35 17.11 19.58
CA LEU A 142 -8.92 16.57 18.29
C LEU A 142 -8.79 17.63 17.19
N VAL A 143 -9.63 18.67 17.22
CA VAL A 143 -9.53 19.83 16.33
C VAL A 143 -8.32 20.69 16.67
N ASP A 144 -8.10 20.96 17.96
CA ASP A 144 -6.95 21.74 18.45
C ASP A 144 -5.62 21.02 18.11
N LYS A 145 -5.63 19.68 18.08
CA LYS A 145 -4.51 18.83 17.63
C LYS A 145 -4.37 18.69 16.11
N GLY A 146 -5.25 19.31 15.33
CA GLY A 146 -5.22 19.25 13.86
C GLY A 146 -5.58 17.88 13.27
N ILE A 147 -6.17 16.97 14.05
CA ILE A 147 -6.60 15.64 13.59
C ILE A 147 -7.97 15.71 12.90
N LEU A 148 -8.86 16.53 13.45
CA LEU A 148 -10.16 16.82 12.85
C LEU A 148 -10.24 18.29 12.43
N ALA A 149 -11.07 18.56 11.44
CA ALA A 149 -11.44 19.92 11.05
C ALA A 149 -12.96 20.04 11.03
N VAL A 150 -13.45 21.22 11.37
CA VAL A 150 -14.86 21.58 11.19
C VAL A 150 -14.97 22.26 9.83
N SER A 151 -15.86 21.77 8.98
CA SER A 151 -16.20 22.49 7.74
C SER A 151 -16.88 23.80 8.11
N GLU A 152 -16.40 24.89 7.51
CA GLU A 152 -17.09 26.19 7.50
C GLU A 152 -18.42 26.12 6.72
#